data_AF-A0A952NMR7-F1
#
_entry.id   AF-A0A952NMR7-F1
#
_cell.length_a   1.000
_cell.length_b   1.000
_cell.length_c   1.000
_cell.angle_alpha   90.00
_cell.angle_beta   90.00
_cell.angle_gamma   90.00
#
_symmetry.space_group_name_H-M   'P 1'
#
loop_
_entity.id
_entity.type
_entity.pdbx_description
1 polymer ?
#
loop_
_entity_poly.entity_id
_entity_poly.type
_entity_poly.pdbx_seq_one_letter_code
_entity_poly.pdbx_strand_id
1 'polypeptide(L)'
;MKLVWALALFVFVAVLLLVGIQVAKELRARVRLLALLSELRTHYLDIRALLSDSSRYFRFSRYAKLAEKLEKIRGQVEAVKSLSVRRQQRELLAEIEAFAREMPSLRHQLNQDYMRREQRRARAIFQDAQGRPLLTEEQAFAALSDDDRNLVVAGAGSGKTRVIDFKVRYLVHEKKIDPSRILLLSFSRKSAQDLVEKISVTVPGIEARTIHSFALQVARSRHRKLFDDRQKELESFIMKALVQTLSDNRLFKVFYDFYERFFTALKPMIFYENIDELREDLRKLNAKLIETPDRFGEVKARRGLRTLKGEYVRSIDERYIADFMYLHDIKYEYERPYPTDPGYEPDFYLIDHDIYLEHFAITNDGRPPKYFKDPQKYMDGMRWKRELHAKQKTRLVETYSYLLNAQGTAEYLTEVFKKNKIDLKADSSSLDLYQKISREFGRVFVKFYQMFKL
;
A
#
# COMPACT_ATOMS: atom_id res chain seq x y z
N MET A 1 18.64 79.71 2.67
CA MET A 1 19.97 79.17 3.11
C MET A 1 19.85 78.18 4.28
N LYS A 2 19.26 78.54 5.42
CA LYS A 2 19.11 77.64 6.59
C LYS A 2 18.39 76.30 6.28
N LEU A 3 17.37 76.32 5.43
CA LEU A 3 16.62 75.12 5.03
C LEU A 3 17.45 74.11 4.23
N VAL A 4 18.37 74.59 3.39
CA VAL A 4 19.25 73.75 2.55
C VAL A 4 20.29 73.03 3.42
N TRP A 5 20.86 73.74 4.41
CA TRP A 5 21.78 73.16 5.37
C TRP A 5 21.10 72.14 6.31
N ALA A 6 19.86 72.40 6.72
CA ALA A 6 19.07 71.44 7.50
C ALA A 6 18.77 70.17 6.70
N LEU A 7 18.43 70.30 5.41
CA LEU A 7 18.18 69.15 4.53
C LEU A 7 19.45 68.34 4.27
N ALA A 8 20.59 69.01 4.02
CA ALA A 8 21.88 68.35 3.83
C ALA A 8 22.32 67.58 5.08
N LEU A 9 22.13 68.17 6.27
CA LEU A 9 22.42 67.51 7.54
C LEU A 9 21.50 66.30 7.78
N PHE A 10 20.21 66.41 7.45
CA PHE A 10 19.26 65.31 7.56
C PHE A 10 19.63 64.13 6.65
N VAL A 11 19.99 64.40 5.39
CA VAL A 11 20.45 63.37 4.44
C VAL A 11 21.74 62.71 4.94
N PHE A 12 22.70 63.50 5.44
CA PHE A 12 23.96 62.97 5.98
C PHE A 12 23.74 62.04 7.19
N VAL A 13 22.88 62.45 8.13
CA VAL A 13 22.51 61.63 9.29
C VAL A 13 21.76 60.36 8.86
N ALA A 14 20.86 60.45 7.88
CA ALA A 14 20.15 59.29 7.33
C ALA A 14 21.11 58.29 6.65
N VAL A 15 22.11 58.77 5.90
CA VAL A 15 23.14 57.92 5.29
C VAL A 15 24.00 57.24 6.36
N LEU A 16 24.44 57.96 7.40
CA LEU A 16 25.20 57.36 8.51
C LEU A 16 24.40 56.32 9.28
N LEU A 17 23.10 56.55 9.50
CA LEU A 17 22.19 55.57 10.11
C LEU A 17 22.04 54.32 9.22
N LEU A 18 21.87 54.49 7.92
CA LEU A 18 21.77 53.37 6.98
C LEU A 18 23.07 52.55 6.93
N VAL A 19 24.23 53.22 6.88
CA VAL A 19 25.55 52.56 6.94
C VAL A 19 25.72 51.83 8.28
N GLY A 20 25.37 52.46 9.40
CA GLY A 20 25.43 51.84 10.73
C GLY A 20 24.54 50.61 10.86
N ILE A 21 23.30 50.66 10.33
CA ILE A 21 22.39 49.52 10.29
C ILE A 21 22.96 48.39 9.43
N GLN A 22 23.57 48.72 8.29
CA GLN A 22 24.16 47.74 7.39
C GLN A 22 25.37 47.04 8.02
N VAL A 23 26.27 47.80 8.64
CA VAL A 23 27.42 47.28 9.38
C VAL A 23 26.96 46.38 10.55
N ALA A 24 25.95 46.81 11.31
CA ALA A 24 25.38 46.00 12.41
C ALA A 24 24.69 44.72 11.95
N LYS A 25 24.08 44.70 10.75
CA LYS A 25 23.55 43.48 10.12
C LYS A 25 24.69 42.53 9.73
N GLU A 26 25.75 43.05 9.14
CA GLU A 26 26.92 42.26 8.72
C GLU A 26 27.66 41.64 9.92
N LEU A 27 27.84 42.41 11.01
CA LEU A 27 28.42 41.90 12.26
C LEU A 27 27.58 40.79 12.88
N ARG A 28 26.25 40.95 12.95
CA ARG A 28 25.36 39.89 13.46
C ARG A 28 25.42 38.62 12.61
N ALA A 29 25.50 38.76 11.28
CA ALA A 29 25.69 37.64 10.38
C ALA A 29 27.02 36.91 10.62
N ARG A 30 28.12 37.66 10.81
CA ARG A 30 29.44 37.10 11.12
C ARG A 30 29.50 36.38 12.47
N VAL A 31 28.87 36.91 13.51
CA VAL A 31 28.80 36.25 14.83
C VAL A 31 28.01 34.94 14.74
N ARG A 32 26.87 34.95 14.05
CA ARG A 32 26.06 33.74 13.83
C ARG A 32 26.83 32.69 13.02
N LEU A 33 27.59 33.12 12.02
CA LEU A 33 28.46 32.26 11.22
C LEU A 33 29.57 31.61 12.06
N LEU A 34 30.23 32.36 12.93
CA LEU A 34 31.26 31.82 13.82
C LEU A 34 30.69 30.79 14.81
N ALA A 35 29.51 31.07 15.38
CA ALA A 35 28.83 30.13 16.26
C ALA A 35 28.47 28.82 15.54
N LEU A 36 27.91 28.93 14.33
CA LEU A 36 27.62 27.77 13.47
C LEU A 36 28.90 27.00 13.16
N LEU A 37 29.96 27.64 12.67
CA LEU A 37 31.24 26.97 12.36
C LEU A 37 31.85 26.24 13.56
N SER A 38 31.69 26.79 14.77
CA SER A 38 32.14 26.11 15.99
C SER A 38 31.32 24.87 16.28
N GLU A 39 29.99 24.95 16.20
CA GLU A 39 29.08 23.81 16.37
C GLU A 39 29.36 22.72 15.32
N LEU A 40 29.57 23.13 14.06
CA LEU A 40 29.96 22.26 12.94
C LEU A 40 31.25 21.51 13.22
N ARG A 41 32.27 22.22 13.73
CA ARG A 41 33.55 21.62 14.06
C ARG A 41 33.42 20.58 15.17
N THR A 42 32.67 20.89 16.23
CA THR A 42 32.41 19.94 17.33
C THR A 42 31.70 18.70 16.80
N HIS A 43 30.63 18.86 16.04
CA HIS A 43 29.93 17.74 15.44
C HIS A 43 30.84 16.93 14.50
N TYR A 44 31.62 17.58 13.63
CA TYR A 44 32.57 16.89 12.78
C TYR A 44 33.55 16.01 13.58
N LEU A 45 34.13 16.55 14.66
CA LEU A 45 35.04 15.79 15.53
C LEU A 45 34.35 14.62 16.24
N ASP A 46 33.14 14.81 16.75
CA ASP A 46 32.37 13.74 17.38
C ASP A 46 32.06 12.61 16.40
N ILE A 47 31.63 12.95 15.18
CA ILE A 47 31.30 11.98 14.14
C ILE A 47 32.57 11.24 13.69
N ARG A 48 33.68 11.96 13.52
CA ARG A 48 34.97 11.36 13.17
C ARG A 48 35.48 10.43 14.27
N ALA A 49 35.29 10.79 15.55
CA ALA A 49 35.61 9.91 16.66
C ALA A 49 34.75 8.63 16.65
N LEU A 50 33.44 8.75 16.42
CA LEU A 50 32.53 7.61 16.29
C LEU A 50 32.90 6.70 15.10
N LEU A 51 33.41 7.28 14.01
CA LEU A 51 33.87 6.56 12.83
C LEU A 51 35.34 6.10 12.93
N SER A 52 36.02 6.35 14.04
CA SER A 52 37.33 5.76 14.33
C SER A 52 37.23 4.49 15.18
N ASP A 53 36.09 4.29 15.85
CA ASP A 53 35.82 3.11 16.65
C ASP A 53 35.38 1.94 15.77
N SER A 54 36.38 1.16 15.34
CA SER A 54 36.13 -0.06 14.58
C SER A 54 35.68 -1.23 15.48
N SER A 55 35.66 -1.10 16.82
CA SER A 55 35.26 -2.20 17.72
C SER A 55 33.79 -2.62 17.59
N ARG A 56 32.95 -1.79 16.94
CA ARG A 56 31.51 -2.01 16.80
C ARG A 56 31.08 -1.99 15.34
N TYR A 57 30.06 -2.78 15.02
CA TYR A 57 29.39 -2.69 13.73
C TYR A 57 28.68 -1.34 13.59
N PHE A 58 28.92 -0.64 12.49
CA PHE A 58 28.31 0.65 12.20
C PHE A 58 26.95 0.48 11.50
N ARG A 59 25.93 0.31 12.33
CA ARG A 59 24.54 0.08 11.92
C ARG A 59 23.95 1.24 11.11
N PHE A 60 23.03 0.92 10.20
CA PHE A 60 22.39 1.88 9.31
C PHE A 60 21.61 2.96 10.06
N SER A 61 20.92 2.62 11.14
CA SER A 61 20.19 3.59 11.98
C SER A 61 21.09 4.66 12.57
N ARG A 62 22.33 4.30 12.96
CA ARG A 62 23.33 5.27 13.43
C ARG A 62 23.84 6.13 12.28
N TYR A 63 24.17 5.51 11.16
CA TYR A 63 24.55 6.21 9.93
C TYR A 63 23.48 7.22 9.48
N ALA A 64 22.22 6.82 9.41
CA ALA A 64 21.12 7.68 8.97
C ALA A 64 20.95 8.92 9.86
N LYS A 65 21.03 8.76 11.20
CA LYS A 65 21.00 9.89 12.14
C LYS A 65 22.16 10.86 11.94
N LEU A 66 23.33 10.36 11.54
CA LEU A 66 24.51 11.16 11.29
C LEU A 66 24.44 11.88 9.95
N ALA A 67 23.98 11.18 8.91
CA ALA A 67 23.74 11.75 7.59
C ALA A 67 22.72 12.90 7.64
N GLU A 68 21.61 12.71 8.37
CA GLU A 68 20.59 13.76 8.56
C GLU A 68 21.17 15.02 9.24
N LYS A 69 21.98 14.83 10.29
CA LYS A 69 22.69 15.93 10.95
C LYS A 69 23.62 16.67 9.98
N LEU A 70 24.39 15.93 9.17
CA LEU A 70 25.30 16.54 8.19
C LEU A 70 24.56 17.29 7.08
N GLU A 71 23.42 16.80 6.62
CA GLU A 71 22.61 17.51 5.61
C GLU A 71 22.02 18.81 6.17
N LYS A 72 21.54 18.80 7.42
CA LYS A 72 21.08 20.03 8.09
C LYS A 72 22.21 21.07 8.20
N ILE A 73 23.39 20.59 8.57
CA ILE A 73 24.63 21.36 8.63
C ILE A 73 24.97 21.95 7.26
N ARG A 74 24.94 21.12 6.21
CA ARG A 74 25.26 21.53 4.84
C ARG A 74 24.30 22.61 4.34
N GLY A 75 23.01 22.50 4.62
CA GLY A 75 22.04 23.56 4.28
C GLY A 75 22.36 24.90 4.95
N GLN A 76 22.82 24.88 6.21
CA GLN A 76 23.28 26.09 6.90
C GLN A 76 24.58 26.65 6.30
N VAL A 77 25.49 25.78 5.86
CA VAL A 77 26.73 26.16 5.18
C VAL A 77 26.45 26.84 3.84
N GLU A 78 25.58 26.25 3.02
CA GLU A 78 25.19 26.82 1.72
C GLU A 78 24.56 28.20 1.87
N ALA A 79 23.72 28.41 2.89
CA ALA A 79 23.13 29.71 3.20
C ALA A 79 24.16 30.80 3.53
N VAL A 80 25.39 30.43 3.92
CA VAL A 80 26.44 31.36 4.33
C VAL A 80 27.61 31.43 3.35
N LYS A 81 27.73 30.51 2.39
CA LYS A 81 28.75 30.56 1.33
C LYS A 81 28.72 31.86 0.50
N SER A 82 27.58 32.55 0.44
CA SER A 82 27.42 33.85 -0.21
C SER A 82 28.02 35.03 0.58
N LEU A 83 28.43 34.83 1.84
CA LEU A 83 29.05 35.85 2.68
C LEU A 83 30.58 35.80 2.57
N SER A 84 31.24 36.92 2.88
CA SER A 84 32.71 37.04 2.88
C SER A 84 33.35 36.27 4.05
N VAL A 85 33.61 34.98 3.82
CA VAL A 85 34.26 34.08 4.80
C VAL A 85 35.78 34.09 4.66
N ARG A 86 36.52 34.02 5.79
CA ARG A 86 37.99 33.93 5.81
C ARG A 86 38.47 32.58 5.25
N ARG A 87 39.72 32.53 4.78
CA ARG A 87 40.34 31.33 4.20
C ARG A 87 40.22 30.07 5.08
N GLN A 88 40.59 30.14 6.36
CA GLN A 88 40.48 29.02 7.31
C GLN A 88 39.06 28.45 7.44
N GLN A 89 38.05 29.32 7.34
CA GLN A 89 36.66 28.91 7.43
C GLN A 89 36.22 28.18 6.16
N ARG A 90 36.69 28.63 4.98
CA ARG A 90 36.47 27.91 3.72
C ARG A 90 37.11 26.52 3.72
N GLU A 91 38.30 26.40 4.29
CA GLU A 91 39.01 25.12 4.42
C GLU A 91 38.22 24.14 5.31
N LEU A 92 37.73 24.59 6.48
CA LEU A 92 36.87 23.76 7.35
C LEU A 92 35.58 23.31 6.66
N LEU A 93 34.92 24.21 5.93
CA LEU A 93 33.70 23.89 5.20
C LEU A 93 33.95 22.85 4.09
N ALA A 94 35.07 22.98 3.37
CA ALA A 94 35.48 22.01 2.36
C ALA A 94 35.81 20.64 2.97
N GLU A 95 36.44 20.60 4.14
CA GLU A 95 36.73 19.35 4.87
C GLU A 95 35.44 18.63 5.28
N ILE A 96 34.45 19.36 5.83
CA ILE A 96 33.15 18.80 6.20
C ILE A 96 32.41 18.25 4.97
N GLU A 97 32.43 18.96 3.84
CA GLU A 97 31.79 18.53 2.59
C GLU A 97 32.49 17.32 1.95
N ALA A 98 33.81 17.21 2.06
CA ALA A 98 34.55 16.03 1.66
C ALA A 98 34.16 14.82 2.54
N PHE A 99 34.17 15.01 3.85
CA PHE A 99 33.81 13.97 4.81
C PHE A 99 32.38 13.44 4.63
N ALA A 100 31.40 14.32 4.40
CA ALA A 100 30.03 13.92 4.13
C ALA A 100 29.91 13.02 2.88
N ARG A 101 30.69 13.33 1.82
CA ARG A 101 30.75 12.51 0.60
C ARG A 101 31.43 11.17 0.82
N GLU A 102 32.44 11.10 1.68
CA GLU A 102 33.20 9.88 1.97
C GLU A 102 32.53 8.95 2.99
N MET A 103 31.58 9.45 3.79
CA MET A 103 30.93 8.70 4.86
C MET A 103 30.37 7.33 4.45
N PRO A 104 29.70 7.14 3.29
CA PRO A 104 29.23 5.81 2.87
C PRO A 104 30.38 4.80 2.72
N SER A 105 31.48 5.22 2.09
CA SER A 105 32.67 4.40 1.89
C SER A 105 33.38 4.11 3.22
N LEU A 106 33.47 5.11 4.09
CA LEU A 106 34.07 4.96 5.42
C LEU A 106 33.27 3.97 6.29
N ARG A 107 31.93 4.06 6.28
CA ARG A 107 31.06 3.08 6.93
C ARG A 107 31.33 1.67 6.40
N HIS A 108 31.45 1.52 5.08
CA HIS A 108 31.72 0.23 4.48
C HIS A 108 33.05 -0.35 4.96
N GLN A 109 34.12 0.45 4.96
CA GLN A 109 35.44 0.05 5.46
C GLN A 109 35.42 -0.36 6.94
N LEU A 110 34.79 0.44 7.82
CA LEU A 110 34.67 0.11 9.24
C LEU A 110 33.92 -1.19 9.48
N ASN A 111 32.83 -1.41 8.74
CA ASN A 111 32.08 -2.65 8.83
C ASN A 111 32.91 -3.84 8.32
N GLN A 112 33.67 -3.68 7.23
CA GLN A 112 34.58 -4.73 6.76
C GLN A 112 35.65 -5.07 7.80
N ASP A 113 36.27 -4.07 8.42
CA ASP A 113 37.28 -4.28 9.46
C ASP A 113 36.68 -4.99 10.68
N TYR A 114 35.48 -4.60 11.08
CA TYR A 114 34.75 -5.25 12.17
C TYR A 114 34.43 -6.70 11.80
N MET A 115 33.97 -6.98 10.58
CA MET A 115 33.74 -8.35 10.10
C MET A 115 35.02 -9.19 10.15
N ARG A 116 36.16 -8.67 9.68
CA ARG A 116 37.45 -9.38 9.70
C ARG A 116 37.89 -9.71 11.13
N ARG A 117 37.67 -8.80 12.08
CA ARG A 117 37.94 -9.07 13.51
C ARG A 117 37.03 -10.14 14.07
N GLU A 118 35.73 -10.04 13.82
CA GLU A 118 34.76 -11.02 14.33
C GLU A 118 34.95 -12.40 13.72
N GLN A 119 35.36 -12.50 12.45
CA GLN A 119 35.70 -13.77 11.83
C GLN A 119 36.93 -14.42 12.48
N ARG A 120 37.93 -13.62 12.87
CA ARG A 120 39.08 -14.12 13.66
C ARG A 120 38.68 -14.55 15.07
N ARG A 121 37.79 -13.79 15.72
CA ARG A 121 37.30 -14.09 17.06
C ARG A 121 36.47 -15.38 17.08
N ALA A 122 35.55 -15.51 16.13
CA ALA A 122 34.63 -16.64 15.98
C ALA A 122 35.26 -17.81 15.21
N ARG A 123 36.59 -17.90 15.11
CA ARG A 123 37.29 -18.86 14.25
C ARG A 123 36.86 -20.30 14.49
N ALA A 124 36.64 -20.68 15.76
CA ALA A 124 36.20 -22.02 16.15
C ALA A 124 34.79 -22.39 15.61
N ILE A 125 33.97 -21.40 15.27
CA ILE A 125 32.64 -21.60 14.70
C ILE A 125 32.72 -21.72 13.18
N PHE A 126 33.56 -20.90 12.54
CA PHE A 126 33.60 -20.76 11.08
C PHE A 126 34.66 -21.62 10.39
N GLN A 127 35.44 -22.40 11.13
CA GLN A 127 36.45 -23.30 10.57
C GLN A 127 36.30 -24.74 11.07
N ASP A 128 36.72 -25.70 10.26
CA ASP A 128 36.82 -27.10 10.67
C ASP A 128 38.07 -27.37 11.52
N ALA A 129 38.24 -28.62 11.95
CA ALA A 129 39.39 -29.05 12.76
C ALA A 129 40.75 -28.87 12.06
N GLN A 130 40.76 -28.77 10.72
CA GLN A 130 41.95 -28.54 9.91
C GLN A 130 42.14 -27.04 9.57
N GLY A 131 41.28 -26.16 10.09
CA GLY A 131 41.33 -24.71 9.86
C GLY A 131 40.75 -24.26 8.53
N ARG A 132 40.05 -25.13 7.78
CA ARG A 132 39.42 -24.77 6.51
C ARG A 132 38.11 -24.02 6.76
N PRO A 133 37.80 -22.97 5.97
CA PRO A 133 36.57 -22.21 6.15
C PRO A 133 35.34 -23.08 5.86
N LEU A 134 34.35 -23.02 6.76
CA LEU A 134 33.07 -23.73 6.64
C LEU A 134 32.02 -22.94 5.84
N LEU A 135 32.29 -21.69 5.48
CA LEU A 135 31.42 -20.82 4.69
C LEU A 135 32.26 -20.11 3.62
N THR A 136 31.62 -19.71 2.51
CA THR A 136 32.23 -18.73 1.60
C THR A 136 32.37 -17.37 2.28
N GLU A 137 33.16 -16.46 1.71
CA GLU A 137 33.32 -15.12 2.26
C GLU A 137 31.98 -14.36 2.34
N GLU A 138 31.12 -14.47 1.32
CA GLU A 138 29.81 -13.83 1.29
C GLU A 138 28.84 -14.42 2.32
N GLN A 139 28.88 -15.75 2.51
CA GLN A 139 28.08 -16.43 3.53
C GLN A 139 28.53 -16.05 4.94
N ALA A 140 29.84 -15.99 5.18
CA ALA A 140 30.41 -15.55 6.45
C ALA A 140 30.07 -14.08 6.72
N PHE A 141 30.15 -13.22 5.70
CA PHE A 141 29.74 -11.83 5.79
C PHE A 141 28.25 -11.70 6.17
N ALA A 142 27.38 -12.46 5.51
CA ALA A 142 25.95 -12.48 5.83
C ALA A 142 25.67 -12.98 7.27
N ALA A 143 26.41 -13.98 7.74
CA ALA A 143 26.29 -14.49 9.11
C ALA A 143 26.87 -13.53 10.16
N LEU A 144 27.92 -12.77 9.85
CA LEU A 144 28.55 -11.88 10.81
C LEU A 144 27.89 -10.49 10.86
N SER A 145 27.26 -10.05 9.77
CA SER A 145 26.63 -8.72 9.66
C SER A 145 25.69 -8.42 10.83
N ASP A 146 25.91 -7.31 11.53
CA ASP A 146 25.14 -6.88 12.71
C ASP A 146 24.39 -5.56 12.45
N ASP A 147 23.98 -5.36 11.20
CA ASP A 147 23.12 -4.24 10.82
C ASP A 147 21.70 -4.38 11.42
N ASP A 148 20.94 -3.28 11.44
CA ASP A 148 19.59 -3.26 12.00
C ASP A 148 18.62 -4.17 11.24
N ARG A 149 18.81 -4.27 9.92
CA ARG A 149 18.00 -5.09 9.00
C ARG A 149 18.92 -5.63 7.92
N ASN A 150 18.93 -6.96 7.76
CA ASN A 150 19.75 -7.63 6.74
C ASN A 150 18.84 -8.43 5.80
N LEU A 151 18.90 -8.10 4.50
CA LEU A 151 18.25 -8.87 3.44
C LEU A 151 19.31 -9.68 2.71
N VAL A 152 19.22 -11.02 2.79
CA VAL A 152 20.13 -11.93 2.07
C VAL A 152 19.40 -12.48 0.85
N VAL A 153 19.79 -12.00 -0.33
CA VAL A 153 19.26 -12.47 -1.62
C VAL A 153 20.19 -13.54 -2.17
N ALA A 154 19.70 -14.76 -2.36
CA ALA A 154 20.53 -15.86 -2.84
C ALA A 154 19.71 -16.90 -3.61
N GLY A 155 20.29 -17.43 -4.69
CA GLY A 155 19.68 -18.45 -5.55
C GLY A 155 19.39 -19.77 -4.82
N ALA A 156 18.69 -20.70 -5.49
CA ALA A 156 18.52 -22.05 -4.96
C ALA A 156 19.89 -22.73 -4.71
N GLY A 157 20.01 -23.58 -3.68
CA GLY A 157 21.26 -24.29 -3.36
C GLY A 157 22.40 -23.46 -2.74
N SER A 158 22.29 -22.13 -2.70
CA SER A 158 23.33 -21.20 -2.18
C SER A 158 23.63 -21.27 -0.67
N GLY A 159 23.01 -22.19 0.07
CA GLY A 159 23.28 -22.37 1.50
C GLY A 159 22.59 -21.38 2.45
N LYS A 160 21.45 -20.79 2.08
CA LYS A 160 20.66 -19.88 2.95
C LYS A 160 20.44 -20.41 4.38
N THR A 161 20.00 -21.65 4.52
CA THR A 161 19.81 -22.31 5.82
C THR A 161 21.12 -22.47 6.59
N ARG A 162 22.25 -22.65 5.89
CA ARG A 162 23.58 -22.71 6.50
C ARG A 162 23.99 -21.35 7.07
N VAL A 163 23.71 -20.25 6.35
CA VAL A 163 23.96 -18.89 6.86
C VAL A 163 23.17 -18.62 8.15
N ILE A 164 21.89 -19.02 8.22
CA ILE A 164 21.06 -18.87 9.42
C ILE A 164 21.64 -19.66 10.60
N ASP A 165 22.03 -20.91 10.40
CA ASP A 165 22.64 -21.77 11.42
C ASP A 165 23.91 -21.12 12.00
N PHE A 166 24.84 -20.70 11.14
CA PHE A 166 26.07 -20.05 11.59
C PHE A 166 25.82 -18.68 12.24
N LYS A 167 24.80 -17.93 11.79
CA LYS A 167 24.36 -16.70 12.45
C LYS A 167 23.95 -16.97 13.89
N VAL A 168 23.09 -17.97 14.11
CA VAL A 168 22.61 -18.32 15.46
C VAL A 168 23.77 -18.78 16.34
N ARG A 169 24.64 -19.66 15.84
CA ARG A 169 25.85 -20.09 16.56
C ARG A 169 26.71 -18.92 16.98
N TYR A 170 26.99 -17.98 16.08
CA TYR A 170 27.77 -16.78 16.38
C TYR A 170 27.11 -15.91 17.45
N LEU A 171 25.79 -15.66 17.34
CA LEU A 171 25.06 -14.86 18.32
C LEU A 171 25.08 -15.50 19.71
N VAL A 172 24.92 -16.82 19.81
CA VAL A 172 24.90 -17.49 21.11
C VAL A 172 26.31 -17.69 21.67
N HIS A 173 27.21 -18.30 20.90
CA HIS A 173 28.51 -18.73 21.42
C HIS A 173 29.52 -17.59 21.55
N GLU A 174 29.53 -16.62 20.61
CA GLU A 174 30.46 -15.49 20.67
C GLU A 174 29.85 -14.24 21.30
N LYS A 175 28.61 -13.90 20.93
CA LYS A 175 27.93 -12.72 21.48
C LYS A 175 27.21 -12.99 22.81
N LYS A 176 27.19 -14.25 23.28
CA LYS A 176 26.59 -14.65 24.56
C LYS A 176 25.11 -14.24 24.67
N ILE A 177 24.39 -14.27 23.56
CA ILE A 177 22.95 -14.01 23.53
C ILE A 177 22.22 -15.28 23.94
N ASP A 178 21.31 -15.15 24.90
CA ASP A 178 20.44 -16.25 25.32
C ASP A 178 19.56 -16.74 24.13
N PRO A 179 19.50 -18.05 23.83
CA PRO A 179 18.69 -18.59 22.74
C PRO A 179 17.23 -18.15 22.77
N SER A 180 16.63 -17.96 23.95
CA SER A 180 15.25 -17.49 24.12
C SER A 180 14.99 -16.08 23.56
N ARG A 181 16.07 -15.30 23.33
CA ARG A 181 16.00 -13.98 22.71
C ARG A 181 16.09 -14.02 21.18
N ILE A 182 16.20 -15.21 20.59
CA ILE A 182 16.29 -15.43 19.15
C ILE A 182 15.00 -16.09 18.65
N LEU A 183 14.30 -15.43 17.74
CA LEU A 183 13.10 -15.96 17.10
C LEU A 183 13.41 -16.39 15.66
N LEU A 184 13.30 -17.69 15.39
CA LEU A 184 13.38 -18.22 14.02
C LEU A 184 11.98 -18.45 13.46
N LEU A 185 11.71 -17.87 12.29
CA LEU A 185 10.44 -18.01 11.59
C LEU A 185 10.60 -18.70 10.25
N SER A 186 9.68 -19.60 9.93
CA SER A 186 9.60 -20.25 8.63
C SER A 186 8.18 -20.26 8.08
N PHE A 187 8.04 -20.55 6.77
CA PHE A 187 6.74 -20.61 6.13
C PHE A 187 6.02 -21.94 6.37
N SER A 188 6.77 -23.05 6.41
CA SER A 188 6.23 -24.39 6.61
C SER A 188 6.69 -25.00 7.94
N ARG A 189 5.88 -25.94 8.47
CA ARG A 189 6.23 -26.69 9.69
C ARG A 189 7.50 -27.51 9.50
N LYS A 190 7.60 -28.22 8.38
CA LYS A 190 8.77 -29.01 8.01
C LYS A 190 10.04 -28.15 8.00
N SER A 191 10.01 -27.00 7.33
CA SER A 191 11.17 -26.10 7.29
C SER A 191 11.54 -25.51 8.66
N ALA A 192 10.57 -25.30 9.56
CA ALA A 192 10.85 -24.89 10.93
C ALA A 192 11.49 -26.03 11.74
N GLN A 193 10.99 -27.27 11.61
CA GLN A 193 11.56 -28.45 12.26
C GLN A 193 12.98 -28.72 11.79
N ASP A 194 13.22 -28.73 10.48
CA ASP A 194 14.56 -28.92 9.89
C ASP A 194 15.57 -27.88 10.41
N LEU A 195 15.13 -26.62 10.59
CA LEU A 195 15.95 -25.55 11.17
C LEU A 195 16.30 -25.84 12.64
N VAL A 196 15.31 -26.22 13.45
CA VAL A 196 15.53 -26.52 14.88
C VAL A 196 16.42 -27.74 15.03
N GLU A 197 16.13 -28.84 14.34
CA GLU A 197 16.92 -30.07 14.41
C GLU A 197 18.39 -29.81 14.08
N LYS A 198 18.66 -29.03 13.02
CA LYS A 198 20.02 -28.71 12.62
C LYS A 198 20.76 -27.84 13.64
N ILE A 199 20.09 -26.82 14.19
CA ILE A 199 20.75 -25.80 15.03
C ILE A 199 20.86 -26.29 16.49
N SER A 200 19.86 -27.02 16.98
CA SER A 200 19.75 -27.48 18.38
C SER A 200 20.89 -28.39 18.82
N VAL A 201 21.52 -29.10 17.87
CA VAL A 201 22.73 -29.91 18.13
C VAL A 201 23.85 -29.05 18.72
N THR A 202 23.95 -27.79 18.27
CA THR A 202 24.99 -26.86 18.73
C THR A 202 24.49 -25.76 19.65
N VAL A 203 23.19 -25.47 19.63
CA VAL A 203 22.56 -24.42 20.42
C VAL A 203 21.29 -24.99 21.06
N PRO A 204 21.40 -25.68 22.20
CA PRO A 204 20.24 -26.20 22.91
C PRO A 204 19.27 -25.09 23.29
N GLY A 205 17.97 -25.36 23.21
CA GLY A 205 16.92 -24.40 23.58
C GLY A 205 16.54 -23.38 22.50
N ILE A 206 17.09 -23.48 21.28
CA ILE A 206 16.63 -22.68 20.16
C ILE A 206 15.25 -23.16 19.68
N GLU A 207 14.35 -22.22 19.40
CA GLU A 207 13.04 -22.53 18.83
C GLU A 207 12.89 -21.94 17.43
N ALA A 208 12.24 -22.67 16.53
CA ALA A 208 11.72 -22.13 15.30
C ALA A 208 10.22 -22.43 15.19
N ARG A 209 9.50 -21.46 14.63
CA ARG A 209 8.04 -21.47 14.55
C ARG A 209 7.62 -21.12 13.14
N THR A 210 6.43 -21.57 12.73
CA THR A 210 5.79 -20.94 11.60
C THR A 210 5.27 -19.56 12.01
N ILE A 211 5.14 -18.65 11.05
CA ILE A 211 4.53 -17.33 11.29
C ILE A 211 3.17 -17.48 11.99
N HIS A 212 2.35 -18.41 11.53
CA HIS A 212 1.02 -18.70 12.10
C HIS A 212 1.11 -19.19 13.55
N SER A 213 2.00 -20.14 13.87
CA SER A 213 2.12 -20.65 15.23
C SER A 213 2.66 -19.60 16.21
N PHE A 214 3.54 -18.71 15.74
CA PHE A 214 4.02 -17.58 16.53
C PHE A 214 2.91 -16.56 16.76
N ALA A 215 2.14 -16.21 15.73
CA ALA A 215 0.98 -15.34 15.86
C ALA A 215 -0.05 -15.91 16.86
N LEU A 216 -0.33 -17.21 16.80
CA LEU A 216 -1.23 -17.89 17.74
C LEU A 216 -0.70 -17.83 19.18
N GLN A 217 0.60 -18.04 19.40
CA GLN A 217 1.22 -17.91 20.72
C GLN A 217 1.05 -16.49 21.29
N VAL A 218 1.29 -15.46 20.46
CA VAL A 218 1.10 -14.05 20.85
C VAL A 218 -0.38 -13.75 21.13
N ALA A 219 -1.29 -14.29 20.33
CA ALA A 219 -2.72 -14.10 20.52
C ALA A 219 -3.21 -14.77 21.81
N ARG A 220 -2.78 -16.01 22.09
CA ARG A 220 -3.13 -16.74 23.32
C ARG A 220 -2.59 -16.06 24.58
N SER A 221 -1.38 -15.50 24.54
CA SER A 221 -0.81 -14.81 25.70
C SER A 221 -1.55 -13.52 26.04
N ARG A 222 -2.15 -12.84 25.06
CA ARG A 222 -2.92 -11.61 25.25
C ARG A 222 -4.42 -11.81 25.42
N HIS A 223 -4.98 -12.88 24.83
CA HIS A 223 -6.42 -13.10 24.74
C HIS A 223 -6.82 -14.54 25.06
N ARG A 224 -6.26 -15.12 26.13
CA ARG A 224 -6.49 -16.52 26.54
C ARG A 224 -7.97 -16.96 26.49
N LYS A 225 -8.87 -16.13 27.03
CA LYS A 225 -10.33 -16.39 27.08
C LYS A 225 -11.04 -16.51 25.72
N LEU A 226 -10.41 -16.07 24.63
CA LEU A 226 -10.95 -16.22 23.26
C LEU A 226 -10.68 -17.62 22.69
N PHE A 227 -9.67 -18.33 23.21
CA PHE A 227 -9.23 -19.63 22.68
C PHE A 227 -9.71 -20.83 23.52
N ASP A 228 -10.41 -20.57 24.64
CA ASP A 228 -10.99 -21.59 25.53
C ASP A 228 -12.44 -21.96 25.07
N ASP A 229 -12.59 -22.50 23.86
CA ASP A 229 -13.83 -23.08 23.29
C ASP A 229 -15.00 -22.15 22.90
N ARG A 230 -14.78 -20.83 22.78
CA ARG A 230 -15.79 -19.91 22.25
C ARG A 230 -15.60 -19.65 20.76
N GLN A 231 -15.88 -20.67 19.92
CA GLN A 231 -15.66 -20.62 18.47
C GLN A 231 -16.25 -19.36 17.81
N LYS A 232 -17.48 -18.97 18.20
CA LYS A 232 -18.13 -17.75 17.69
C LYS A 232 -17.41 -16.45 18.08
N GLU A 233 -16.82 -16.40 19.27
CA GLU A 233 -16.04 -15.24 19.73
C GLU A 233 -14.70 -15.14 19.00
N LEU A 234 -14.05 -16.28 18.75
CA LEU A 234 -12.84 -16.35 17.94
C LEU A 234 -13.11 -15.92 16.49
N GLU A 235 -14.20 -16.39 15.89
CA GLU A 235 -14.66 -15.97 14.56
C GLU A 235 -14.93 -14.46 14.52
N SER A 236 -15.67 -13.93 15.50
CA SER A 236 -15.93 -12.49 15.61
C SER A 236 -14.63 -11.68 15.77
N PHE A 237 -13.69 -12.15 16.59
CA PHE A 237 -12.39 -11.52 16.80
C PHE A 237 -11.56 -11.47 15.51
N ILE A 238 -11.43 -12.61 14.81
CA ILE A 238 -10.67 -12.69 13.55
C ILE A 238 -11.30 -11.78 12.50
N MET A 239 -12.63 -11.80 12.37
CA MET A 239 -13.33 -10.94 11.42
C MET A 239 -13.11 -9.46 11.74
N LYS A 240 -13.22 -9.05 13.02
CA LYS A 240 -12.92 -7.67 13.44
C LYS A 240 -11.47 -7.27 13.15
N ALA A 241 -10.50 -8.15 13.44
CA ALA A 241 -9.09 -7.87 13.20
C ALA A 241 -8.77 -7.75 11.70
N LEU A 242 -9.36 -8.62 10.87
CA LEU A 242 -9.20 -8.55 9.41
C LEU A 242 -9.80 -7.29 8.84
N VAL A 243 -11.04 -6.98 9.23
CA VAL A 243 -11.72 -5.73 8.91
C VAL A 243 -10.85 -4.52 9.24
N GLN A 244 -10.31 -4.47 10.46
CA GLN A 244 -9.47 -3.37 10.91
C GLN A 244 -8.16 -3.29 10.11
N THR A 245 -7.55 -4.43 9.81
CA THR A 245 -6.32 -4.51 9.01
C THR A 245 -6.55 -4.06 7.57
N LEU A 246 -7.66 -4.48 6.98
CA LEU A 246 -8.05 -4.14 5.61
C LEU A 246 -8.70 -2.76 5.50
N SER A 247 -8.85 -2.03 6.61
CA SER A 247 -9.15 -0.60 6.57
C SER A 247 -7.94 0.23 6.12
N ASP A 248 -6.73 -0.34 6.15
CA ASP A 248 -5.57 0.26 5.51
C ASP A 248 -5.63 0.04 4.00
N ASN A 249 -5.77 1.13 3.24
CA ASN A 249 -5.88 1.12 1.77
C ASN A 249 -4.75 0.33 1.07
N ARG A 250 -3.53 0.34 1.62
CA ARG A 250 -2.40 -0.39 1.03
C ARG A 250 -2.55 -1.88 1.23
N LEU A 251 -2.92 -2.32 2.43
CA LEU A 251 -3.12 -3.73 2.75
C LEU A 251 -4.35 -4.29 2.06
N PHE A 252 -5.40 -3.48 1.96
CA PHE A 252 -6.58 -3.78 1.16
C PHE A 252 -6.21 -4.05 -0.30
N LYS A 253 -5.44 -3.15 -0.92
CA LYS A 253 -4.96 -3.35 -2.30
C LYS A 253 -4.16 -4.64 -2.46
N VAL A 254 -3.22 -4.93 -1.54
CA VAL A 254 -2.42 -6.18 -1.61
C VAL A 254 -3.30 -7.42 -1.47
N PHE A 255 -4.23 -7.43 -0.51
CA PHE A 255 -5.16 -8.53 -0.31
C PHE A 255 -6.06 -8.72 -1.53
N TYR A 256 -6.49 -7.61 -2.11
CA TYR A 256 -7.33 -7.57 -3.28
C TYR A 256 -6.62 -8.10 -4.53
N ASP A 257 -5.41 -7.62 -4.82
CA ASP A 257 -4.58 -8.09 -5.94
C ASP A 257 -4.30 -9.60 -5.81
N PHE A 258 -4.10 -10.10 -4.58
CA PHE A 258 -3.98 -11.53 -4.32
C PHE A 258 -5.30 -12.26 -4.62
N TYR A 259 -6.43 -11.76 -4.12
CA TYR A 259 -7.73 -12.38 -4.37
C TYR A 259 -8.08 -12.43 -5.86
N GLU A 260 -7.84 -11.33 -6.58
CA GLU A 260 -8.02 -11.22 -8.03
C GLU A 260 -7.28 -12.35 -8.76
N ARG A 261 -6.02 -12.58 -8.42
CA ARG A 261 -5.16 -13.58 -9.07
C ARG A 261 -5.57 -15.03 -8.78
N PHE A 262 -6.20 -15.29 -7.63
CA PHE A 262 -6.39 -16.66 -7.13
C PHE A 262 -7.84 -17.14 -7.08
N PHE A 263 -8.83 -16.25 -6.96
CA PHE A 263 -10.20 -16.65 -6.61
C PHE A 263 -11.28 -16.13 -7.53
N THR A 264 -11.04 -15.06 -8.31
CA THR A 264 -12.05 -14.53 -9.22
C THR A 264 -11.64 -14.55 -10.68
N ALA A 265 -12.65 -14.72 -11.52
CA ALA A 265 -12.55 -14.42 -12.93
C ALA A 265 -12.64 -12.90 -13.19
N LEU A 266 -13.35 -12.15 -12.33
CA LEU A 266 -13.64 -10.71 -12.45
C LEU A 266 -13.46 -9.95 -11.13
N LYS A 267 -12.99 -8.71 -11.25
CA LYS A 267 -12.86 -7.74 -10.16
C LYS A 267 -14.25 -7.28 -9.64
N PRO A 268 -14.45 -7.00 -8.34
CA PRO A 268 -15.55 -6.18 -7.85
C PRO A 268 -15.60 -4.81 -8.50
N MET A 269 -16.81 -4.25 -8.63
CA MET A 269 -17.04 -3.08 -9.46
C MET A 269 -16.23 -1.84 -9.05
N ILE A 270 -16.02 -1.63 -7.74
CA ILE A 270 -15.23 -0.51 -7.21
C ILE A 270 -13.78 -0.44 -7.70
N PHE A 271 -13.27 -1.51 -8.29
CA PHE A 271 -11.89 -1.58 -8.77
C PHE A 271 -11.77 -1.38 -10.28
N TYR A 272 -12.87 -1.19 -10.98
CA TYR A 272 -12.86 -0.78 -12.38
C TYR A 272 -12.91 0.74 -12.42
N GLU A 273 -11.93 1.35 -13.09
CA GLU A 273 -11.94 2.80 -13.29
C GLU A 273 -13.05 3.23 -14.26
N ASN A 274 -13.48 2.32 -15.14
CA ASN A 274 -14.56 2.54 -16.09
C ASN A 274 -15.17 1.22 -16.58
N ILE A 275 -16.32 1.32 -17.23
CA ILE A 275 -17.03 0.17 -17.80
C ILE A 275 -16.25 -0.56 -18.91
N ASP A 276 -15.31 0.11 -19.59
CA ASP A 276 -14.53 -0.50 -20.67
C ASP A 276 -13.47 -1.48 -20.15
N GLU A 277 -12.87 -1.19 -18.99
CA GLU A 277 -11.97 -2.12 -18.30
C GLU A 277 -12.72 -3.41 -17.89
N LEU A 278 -13.94 -3.28 -17.36
CA LEU A 278 -14.81 -4.41 -17.06
C LEU A 278 -15.15 -5.22 -18.32
N ARG A 279 -15.47 -4.55 -19.42
CA ARG A 279 -15.77 -5.21 -20.71
C ARG A 279 -14.57 -5.97 -21.25
N GLU A 280 -13.36 -5.43 -21.11
CA GLU A 280 -12.15 -6.08 -21.58
C GLU A 280 -11.86 -7.37 -20.81
N ASP A 281 -11.99 -7.33 -19.48
CA ASP A 281 -11.85 -8.53 -18.66
C ASP A 281 -12.97 -9.54 -18.93
N LEU A 282 -14.21 -9.08 -19.14
CA LEU A 282 -15.31 -9.93 -19.55
C LEU A 282 -15.12 -10.54 -20.93
N ARG A 283 -14.53 -9.83 -21.90
CA ARG A 283 -14.20 -10.39 -23.23
C ARG A 283 -13.19 -11.52 -23.11
N LYS A 284 -12.14 -11.33 -22.29
CA LYS A 284 -11.14 -12.38 -22.02
C LYS A 284 -11.75 -13.63 -21.40
N LEU A 285 -12.81 -13.48 -20.59
CA LEU A 285 -13.55 -14.60 -20.01
C LEU A 285 -14.58 -15.21 -20.94
N ASN A 286 -15.34 -14.37 -21.65
CA ASN A 286 -16.40 -14.77 -22.58
C ASN A 286 -15.83 -15.50 -23.81
N ALA A 287 -14.58 -15.24 -24.21
CA ALA A 287 -13.87 -16.01 -25.24
C ALA A 287 -13.84 -17.54 -24.95
N LYS A 288 -14.15 -17.97 -23.73
CA LYS A 288 -14.23 -19.38 -23.33
C LYS A 288 -15.66 -19.95 -23.25
N LEU A 289 -16.73 -19.17 -23.49
CA LEU A 289 -18.11 -19.55 -23.07
C LEU A 289 -19.28 -19.21 -24.04
N ILE A 290 -19.06 -18.87 -25.31
CA ILE A 290 -20.15 -18.54 -26.29
C ILE A 290 -20.78 -19.87 -26.81
N GLU A 291 -22.11 -20.13 -26.84
CA GLU A 291 -23.17 -19.61 -27.75
C GLU A 291 -24.62 -19.81 -27.24
N THR A 292 -25.54 -18.84 -27.48
CA THR A 292 -26.76 -18.92 -28.35
C THR A 292 -27.42 -17.52 -28.42
N PRO A 293 -28.09 -17.13 -29.53
CA PRO A 293 -28.81 -15.86 -29.62
C PRO A 293 -30.07 -15.85 -28.76
N ASP A 294 -30.34 -14.75 -28.04
CA ASP A 294 -31.61 -14.58 -27.35
C ASP A 294 -32.78 -14.28 -28.31
N ARG A 295 -33.99 -14.05 -27.78
CA ARG A 295 -35.22 -13.79 -28.59
C ARG A 295 -35.13 -12.57 -29.50
N PHE A 296 -34.13 -11.71 -29.34
CA PHE A 296 -33.84 -10.55 -30.19
C PHE A 296 -32.58 -10.74 -31.04
N GLY A 297 -31.88 -11.87 -30.88
CA GLY A 297 -30.70 -12.21 -31.66
C GLY A 297 -29.37 -11.76 -31.05
N GLU A 298 -29.33 -11.37 -29.77
CA GLU A 298 -28.10 -10.96 -29.09
C GLU A 298 -27.26 -12.16 -28.64
N VAL A 299 -25.93 -12.09 -28.81
CA VAL A 299 -25.00 -13.10 -28.30
C VAL A 299 -24.79 -12.90 -26.80
N LYS A 300 -25.41 -13.75 -25.96
CA LYS A 300 -25.30 -13.69 -24.50
C LYS A 300 -24.45 -14.82 -23.92
N ALA A 301 -23.79 -14.56 -22.80
CA ALA A 301 -23.08 -15.59 -22.03
C ALA A 301 -24.09 -16.59 -21.45
N ARG A 302 -23.76 -17.89 -21.46
CA ARG A 302 -24.63 -19.03 -21.08
C ARG A 302 -25.22 -18.99 -19.66
N ARG A 303 -24.74 -18.08 -18.81
CA ARG A 303 -25.23 -17.79 -17.46
C ARG A 303 -25.29 -16.27 -17.35
N GLY A 304 -26.36 -15.74 -16.74
CA GLY A 304 -26.42 -14.32 -16.42
C GLY A 304 -25.17 -13.86 -15.66
N LEU A 305 -24.91 -12.57 -15.66
CA LEU A 305 -23.79 -11.99 -14.92
C LEU A 305 -24.20 -11.86 -13.46
N ARG A 306 -23.40 -12.43 -12.55
CA ARG A 306 -23.70 -12.37 -11.11
C ARG A 306 -23.34 -11.00 -10.53
N THR A 307 -24.27 -10.36 -9.83
CA THR A 307 -24.09 -9.06 -9.13
C THR A 307 -23.45 -9.25 -7.74
N LEU A 308 -23.01 -8.16 -7.10
CA LEU A 308 -22.55 -8.11 -5.70
C LEU A 308 -23.65 -8.44 -4.70
N LYS A 309 -24.92 -8.21 -5.06
CA LYS A 309 -26.10 -8.62 -4.29
C LYS A 309 -26.38 -10.12 -4.45
N GLY A 310 -25.77 -10.78 -5.43
CA GLY A 310 -25.81 -12.22 -5.66
C GLY A 310 -26.84 -12.70 -6.69
N GLU A 311 -27.57 -11.79 -7.33
CA GLU A 311 -28.54 -12.10 -8.40
C GLU A 311 -27.87 -12.16 -9.78
N TYR A 312 -28.61 -12.61 -10.79
CA TYR A 312 -28.11 -12.76 -12.16
C TYR A 312 -28.83 -11.79 -13.11
N VAL A 313 -28.06 -11.00 -13.86
CA VAL A 313 -28.57 -10.01 -14.83
C VAL A 313 -28.15 -10.34 -16.27
N ARG A 314 -28.83 -9.73 -17.24
CA ARG A 314 -28.75 -10.08 -18.67
C ARG A 314 -27.64 -9.34 -19.42
N SER A 315 -27.20 -8.18 -18.94
CA SER A 315 -26.16 -7.38 -19.59
C SER A 315 -25.09 -6.83 -18.63
N ILE A 316 -23.96 -6.41 -19.22
CA ILE A 316 -22.83 -5.80 -18.49
C ILE A 316 -23.26 -4.47 -17.86
N ASP A 317 -24.01 -3.69 -18.63
CA ASP A 317 -24.50 -2.38 -18.23
C ASP A 317 -25.51 -2.53 -17.07
N GLU A 318 -26.42 -3.51 -17.13
CA GLU A 318 -27.30 -3.86 -16.00
C GLU A 318 -26.52 -4.29 -14.76
N ARG A 319 -25.46 -5.10 -14.90
CA ARG A 319 -24.64 -5.49 -13.76
C ARG A 319 -24.01 -4.27 -13.11
N TYR A 320 -23.54 -3.34 -13.92
CA TYR A 320 -22.95 -2.10 -13.43
C TYR A 320 -24.00 -1.28 -12.63
N ILE A 321 -25.20 -1.11 -13.17
CA ILE A 321 -26.29 -0.40 -12.51
C ILE A 321 -26.71 -1.09 -11.20
N ALA A 322 -26.87 -2.41 -11.24
CA ALA A 322 -27.24 -3.26 -10.10
C ALA A 322 -26.24 -3.18 -8.95
N ASP A 323 -24.94 -3.29 -9.27
CA ASP A 323 -23.86 -3.19 -8.31
C ASP A 323 -23.75 -1.76 -7.77
N PHE A 324 -23.97 -0.73 -8.59
CA PHE A 324 -23.96 0.68 -8.15
C PHE A 324 -25.04 0.93 -7.12
N MET A 325 -26.28 0.52 -7.42
CA MET A 325 -27.40 0.62 -6.48
C MET A 325 -27.13 -0.11 -5.17
N TYR A 326 -26.57 -1.33 -5.23
CA TYR A 326 -26.23 -2.11 -4.04
C TYR A 326 -25.17 -1.43 -3.16
N LEU A 327 -24.14 -0.84 -3.76
CA LEU A 327 -23.08 -0.13 -3.05
C LEU A 327 -23.60 1.13 -2.36
N HIS A 328 -24.57 1.81 -2.97
CA HIS A 328 -25.20 3.03 -2.47
C HIS A 328 -26.46 2.79 -1.61
N ASP A 329 -26.74 1.55 -1.20
CA ASP A 329 -27.92 1.16 -0.39
C ASP A 329 -29.28 1.47 -1.04
N ILE A 330 -29.34 1.54 -2.37
CA ILE A 330 -30.60 1.69 -3.09
C ILE A 330 -31.26 0.32 -3.20
N LYS A 331 -32.44 0.16 -2.58
CA LYS A 331 -33.20 -1.09 -2.67
C LYS A 331 -33.90 -1.21 -4.02
N TYR A 332 -33.69 -2.34 -4.69
CA TYR A 332 -34.32 -2.62 -5.98
C TYR A 332 -34.75 -4.08 -6.14
N GLU A 333 -35.73 -4.27 -7.03
CA GLU A 333 -36.13 -5.56 -7.60
C GLU A 333 -35.73 -5.57 -9.09
N TYR A 334 -35.06 -6.63 -9.54
CA TYR A 334 -34.67 -6.81 -10.94
C TYR A 334 -35.79 -7.52 -11.71
N GLU A 335 -36.15 -7.03 -12.89
CA GLU A 335 -37.18 -7.61 -13.77
C GLU A 335 -38.51 -7.94 -13.07
N ARG A 336 -38.98 -7.03 -12.20
CA ARG A 336 -40.29 -7.17 -11.54
C ARG A 336 -41.40 -7.02 -12.59
N PRO A 337 -42.37 -7.94 -12.67
CA PRO A 337 -43.54 -7.79 -13.54
C PRO A 337 -44.30 -6.50 -13.28
N TYR A 338 -44.63 -5.77 -14.34
CA TYR A 338 -45.33 -4.49 -14.27
C TYR A 338 -46.80 -4.70 -13.87
N PRO A 339 -47.36 -3.92 -12.91
CA PRO A 339 -48.66 -4.24 -12.32
C PRO A 339 -49.85 -4.31 -13.30
N THR A 340 -49.87 -3.43 -14.30
CA THR A 340 -50.99 -3.36 -15.27
C THR A 340 -50.72 -4.14 -16.55
N ASP A 341 -49.50 -4.65 -16.73
CA ASP A 341 -49.09 -5.46 -17.88
C ASP A 341 -48.01 -6.46 -17.44
N PRO A 342 -48.41 -7.64 -16.94
CA PRO A 342 -47.46 -8.62 -16.43
C PRO A 342 -46.48 -9.18 -17.47
N GLY A 343 -46.72 -8.94 -18.78
CA GLY A 343 -45.79 -9.31 -19.84
C GLY A 343 -44.60 -8.35 -19.99
N TYR A 344 -44.64 -7.22 -19.27
CA TYR A 344 -43.59 -6.21 -19.23
C TYR A 344 -42.83 -6.26 -17.91
N GLU A 345 -41.52 -6.43 -18.00
CA GLU A 345 -40.60 -6.46 -16.87
C GLU A 345 -39.57 -5.33 -17.09
N PRO A 346 -39.74 -4.17 -16.43
CA PRO A 346 -38.72 -3.14 -16.40
C PRO A 346 -37.42 -3.68 -15.80
N ASP A 347 -36.27 -3.22 -16.29
CA ASP A 347 -34.97 -3.76 -15.84
C ASP A 347 -34.82 -3.67 -14.31
N PHE A 348 -35.21 -2.54 -13.71
CA PHE A 348 -35.21 -2.39 -12.26
C PHE A 348 -36.42 -1.62 -11.74
N TYR A 349 -36.89 -2.01 -10.55
CA TYR A 349 -37.86 -1.25 -9.76
C TYR A 349 -37.24 -0.84 -8.42
N LEU A 350 -37.12 0.47 -8.18
CA LEU A 350 -36.52 1.06 -6.98
C LEU A 350 -37.59 1.20 -5.90
N ILE A 351 -37.56 0.31 -4.92
CA ILE A 351 -38.64 0.08 -3.93
C ILE A 351 -38.95 1.34 -3.12
N ASP A 352 -37.91 1.98 -2.55
CA ASP A 352 -38.10 3.09 -1.61
C ASP A 352 -38.53 4.40 -2.31
N HIS A 353 -38.44 4.46 -3.65
CA HIS A 353 -38.69 5.68 -4.43
C HIS A 353 -39.89 5.59 -5.38
N ASP A 354 -40.47 4.39 -5.53
CA ASP A 354 -41.51 4.07 -6.51
C ASP A 354 -41.12 4.53 -7.93
N ILE A 355 -39.94 4.09 -8.37
CA ILE A 355 -39.36 4.43 -9.67
C ILE A 355 -39.08 3.15 -10.45
N TYR A 356 -39.45 3.16 -11.72
CA TYR A 356 -39.02 2.15 -12.69
C TYR A 356 -37.82 2.68 -13.46
N LEU A 357 -36.78 1.85 -13.58
CA LEU A 357 -35.57 2.18 -14.32
C LEU A 357 -35.41 1.25 -15.52
N GLU A 358 -35.22 1.85 -16.68
CA GLU A 358 -34.97 1.20 -17.95
C GLU A 358 -33.58 1.54 -18.46
N HIS A 359 -32.87 0.54 -18.94
CA HIS A 359 -31.56 0.66 -19.55
C HIS A 359 -31.65 0.42 -21.06
N PHE A 360 -31.33 1.46 -21.83
CA PHE A 360 -31.39 1.40 -23.28
C PHE A 360 -29.99 1.31 -23.91
N ALA A 361 -29.77 0.20 -24.61
CA ALA A 361 -28.64 -0.01 -25.49
C ALA A 361 -28.76 0.84 -26.76
N ILE A 362 -28.39 2.13 -26.66
CA ILE A 362 -28.32 3.06 -27.79
C ILE A 362 -26.97 3.77 -27.87
N THR A 363 -26.58 4.15 -29.08
CA THR A 363 -25.40 4.97 -29.40
C THR A 363 -25.71 6.47 -29.26
N ASN A 364 -24.67 7.31 -29.30
CA ASN A 364 -24.79 8.76 -29.10
C ASN A 364 -25.64 9.48 -30.16
N ASP A 365 -25.84 8.87 -31.33
CA ASP A 365 -26.76 9.32 -32.37
C ASP A 365 -28.22 8.88 -32.13
N GLY A 366 -28.51 8.29 -30.97
CA GLY A 366 -29.85 7.87 -30.55
C GLY A 366 -30.35 6.59 -31.21
N ARG A 367 -29.46 5.80 -31.83
CA ARG A 367 -29.81 4.58 -32.56
C ARG A 367 -29.38 3.32 -31.81
N PRO A 368 -30.05 2.18 -32.02
CA PRO A 368 -29.56 0.90 -31.51
C PRO A 368 -28.26 0.50 -32.23
N PRO A 369 -27.40 -0.32 -31.60
CA PRO A 369 -26.20 -0.85 -32.24
C PRO A 369 -26.50 -1.58 -33.57
N LYS A 370 -25.60 -1.45 -34.54
CA LYS A 370 -25.77 -1.97 -35.92
C LYS A 370 -25.99 -3.49 -36.02
N TYR A 371 -25.65 -4.25 -34.98
CA TYR A 371 -25.82 -5.71 -34.94
C TYR A 371 -27.21 -6.15 -34.46
N PHE A 372 -28.08 -5.22 -34.06
CA PHE A 372 -29.47 -5.53 -33.71
C PHE A 372 -30.22 -5.97 -34.97
N LYS A 373 -30.93 -7.11 -34.89
CA LYS A 373 -31.65 -7.69 -36.04
C LYS A 373 -32.78 -6.79 -36.56
N ASP A 374 -33.47 -6.09 -35.66
CA ASP A 374 -34.58 -5.19 -36.00
C ASP A 374 -34.51 -3.91 -35.14
N PRO A 375 -33.73 -2.90 -35.59
CA PRO A 375 -33.57 -1.65 -34.86
C PRO A 375 -34.87 -0.87 -34.70
N GLN A 376 -35.78 -0.95 -35.69
CA GLN A 376 -37.04 -0.21 -35.66
C GLN A 376 -37.96 -0.77 -34.57
N LYS A 377 -38.13 -2.10 -34.51
CA LYS A 377 -38.91 -2.75 -33.46
C LYS A 377 -38.36 -2.45 -32.06
N TYR A 378 -37.04 -2.38 -31.91
CA TYR A 378 -36.43 -1.99 -30.64
C TYR A 378 -36.79 -0.54 -30.27
N MET A 379 -36.66 0.41 -31.20
CA MET A 379 -37.05 1.80 -30.98
C MET A 379 -38.55 1.96 -30.72
N ASP A 380 -39.39 1.17 -31.35
CA ASP A 380 -40.84 1.14 -31.12
C ASP A 380 -41.13 0.64 -29.70
N GLY A 381 -40.43 -0.40 -29.25
CA GLY A 381 -40.49 -0.87 -27.87
C GLY A 381 -40.10 0.20 -26.85
N MET A 382 -39.05 0.98 -27.10
CA MET A 382 -38.68 2.11 -26.24
C MET A 382 -39.79 3.16 -26.15
N ARG A 383 -40.40 3.52 -27.28
CA ARG A 383 -41.52 4.50 -27.30
C ARG A 383 -42.74 3.96 -26.56
N TRP A 384 -43.08 2.70 -26.79
CA TRP A 384 -44.18 2.04 -26.10
C TRP A 384 -43.99 2.04 -24.58
N LYS A 385 -42.77 1.75 -24.07
CA LYS A 385 -42.46 1.83 -22.63
C LYS A 385 -42.73 3.24 -22.07
N ARG A 386 -42.22 4.28 -22.75
CA ARG A 386 -42.44 5.68 -22.36
C ARG A 386 -43.93 6.05 -22.31
N GLU A 387 -44.67 5.67 -23.34
CA GLU A 387 -46.10 5.91 -23.46
C GLU A 387 -46.90 5.18 -22.38
N LEU A 388 -46.55 3.92 -22.08
CA LEU A 388 -47.14 3.15 -21.00
C LEU A 388 -46.95 3.86 -19.65
N HIS A 389 -45.73 4.24 -19.32
CA HIS A 389 -45.44 4.93 -18.06
C HIS A 389 -46.14 6.29 -17.96
N ALA A 390 -46.20 7.05 -19.06
CA ALA A 390 -46.95 8.30 -19.12
C ALA A 390 -48.46 8.11 -18.91
N LYS A 391 -49.05 7.10 -19.57
CA LYS A 391 -50.48 6.75 -19.42
C LYS A 391 -50.82 6.30 -18.01
N GLN A 392 -49.97 5.48 -17.41
CA GLN A 392 -50.14 4.96 -16.04
C GLN A 392 -49.69 5.96 -14.96
N LYS A 393 -49.15 7.12 -15.35
CA LYS A 393 -48.62 8.16 -14.45
C LYS A 393 -47.58 7.62 -13.46
N THR A 394 -46.75 6.68 -13.90
CA THR A 394 -45.66 6.11 -13.10
C THR A 394 -44.34 6.80 -13.46
N ARG A 395 -43.38 6.78 -12.51
CA ARG A 395 -42.09 7.44 -12.70
C ARG A 395 -41.12 6.52 -13.44
N LEU A 396 -40.77 6.89 -14.66
CA LEU A 396 -39.76 6.21 -15.47
C LEU A 396 -38.44 6.99 -15.44
N VAL A 397 -37.35 6.30 -15.12
CA VAL A 397 -35.97 6.78 -15.25
C VAL A 397 -35.28 5.96 -16.33
N GLU A 398 -34.57 6.64 -17.21
CA GLU A 398 -33.88 6.00 -18.33
C GLU A 398 -32.37 6.14 -18.14
N THR A 399 -31.65 5.08 -18.44
CA THR A 399 -30.19 5.08 -18.58
C THR A 399 -29.79 4.64 -19.98
N TYR A 400 -28.65 5.09 -20.49
CA TYR A 400 -28.25 4.80 -21.86
C TYR A 400 -26.81 4.30 -21.94
N SER A 401 -26.57 3.26 -22.74
CA SER A 401 -25.23 2.67 -22.89
C SER A 401 -24.18 3.70 -23.32
N TYR A 402 -24.49 4.58 -24.28
CA TYR A 402 -23.50 5.57 -24.73
C TYR A 402 -23.05 6.56 -23.65
N LEU A 403 -23.88 6.84 -22.64
CA LEU A 403 -23.53 7.71 -21.50
C LEU A 403 -22.78 6.96 -20.40
N LEU A 404 -23.09 5.67 -20.21
CA LEU A 404 -22.23 4.80 -19.39
C LEU A 404 -20.80 4.71 -19.95
N ASN A 405 -20.60 5.04 -21.24
CA ASN A 405 -19.34 4.88 -22.00
C ASN A 405 -18.49 6.15 -22.16
N ALA A 406 -18.96 7.34 -21.76
CA ALA A 406 -18.39 8.61 -22.25
C ALA A 406 -17.38 9.32 -21.31
N GLN A 407 -16.80 8.60 -20.33
CA GLN A 407 -16.02 9.07 -19.16
C GLN A 407 -16.89 9.21 -17.90
N GLY A 408 -16.70 8.27 -16.96
CA GLY A 408 -17.30 8.32 -15.62
C GLY A 408 -18.68 7.68 -15.50
N THR A 409 -18.74 6.34 -15.50
CA THR A 409 -19.99 5.60 -15.36
C THR A 409 -20.65 5.83 -13.99
N ALA A 410 -19.84 5.92 -12.93
CA ALA A 410 -20.31 6.21 -11.57
C ALA A 410 -20.81 7.65 -11.44
N GLU A 411 -20.15 8.61 -12.09
CA GLU A 411 -20.56 10.01 -12.16
C GLU A 411 -21.89 10.15 -12.89
N TYR A 412 -22.05 9.51 -14.05
CA TYR A 412 -23.31 9.51 -14.79
C TYR A 412 -24.47 8.94 -13.96
N LEU A 413 -24.29 7.77 -13.34
CA LEU A 413 -25.34 7.20 -12.47
C LEU A 413 -25.59 8.11 -11.26
N THR A 414 -24.54 8.70 -10.68
CA THR A 414 -24.70 9.70 -9.60
C THR A 414 -25.58 10.87 -10.03
N GLU A 415 -25.35 11.42 -11.23
CA GLU A 415 -26.14 12.52 -11.79
C GLU A 415 -27.59 12.09 -12.08
N VAL A 416 -27.79 10.93 -12.71
CA VAL A 416 -29.13 10.40 -13.00
C VAL A 416 -29.93 10.22 -11.71
N PHE A 417 -29.35 9.61 -10.69
CA PHE A 417 -30.02 9.32 -9.44
C PHE A 417 -30.31 10.60 -8.64
N LYS A 418 -29.34 11.54 -8.56
CA LYS A 418 -29.54 12.85 -7.93
C LYS A 418 -30.62 13.68 -8.62
N LYS A 419 -30.61 13.73 -9.97
CA LYS A 419 -31.62 14.46 -10.76
C LYS A 419 -33.03 13.93 -10.50
N ASN A 420 -33.16 12.64 -10.22
CA ASN A 420 -34.43 11.98 -9.92
C ASN A 420 -34.78 11.94 -8.42
N LYS A 421 -34.05 12.69 -7.58
CA LYS A 421 -34.26 12.79 -6.13
C LYS A 421 -34.15 11.42 -5.43
N ILE A 422 -33.21 10.60 -5.87
CA ILE A 422 -32.84 9.35 -5.20
C ILE A 422 -31.63 9.66 -4.31
N ASP A 423 -31.79 9.45 -3.01
CA ASP A 423 -30.76 9.75 -2.02
C ASP A 423 -29.64 8.71 -2.10
N LEU A 424 -28.47 9.15 -2.55
CA LEU A 424 -27.26 8.35 -2.48
C LEU A 424 -26.67 8.50 -1.09
N LYS A 425 -26.51 7.40 -0.34
CA LYS A 425 -25.71 7.47 0.88
C LYS A 425 -24.27 7.80 0.50
N ALA A 426 -23.81 8.97 0.94
CA ALA A 426 -22.42 9.40 0.76
C ALA A 426 -21.51 8.40 1.47
N ASP A 427 -20.49 7.93 0.74
CA ASP A 427 -19.43 7.00 1.16
C ASP A 427 -19.85 6.09 2.32
N SER A 428 -20.39 4.93 1.96
CA SER A 428 -20.34 3.79 2.88
C SER A 428 -18.92 3.73 3.42
N SER A 429 -18.77 3.90 4.74
CA SER A 429 -17.45 3.82 5.39
C SER A 429 -16.70 2.63 4.80
N SER A 430 -15.38 2.72 4.58
CA SER A 430 -14.61 1.64 3.90
C SER A 430 -14.90 0.25 4.50
N LEU A 431 -15.33 0.22 5.77
CA LEU A 431 -15.89 -0.90 6.51
C LEU A 431 -17.20 -1.49 5.96
N ASP A 432 -18.22 -0.68 5.66
CA ASP A 432 -19.52 -1.13 5.11
C ASP A 432 -19.38 -1.60 3.66
N LEU A 433 -18.60 -0.86 2.86
CA LEU A 433 -18.18 -1.29 1.53
C LEU A 433 -17.46 -2.64 1.57
N TYR A 434 -16.51 -2.77 2.50
CA TYR A 434 -15.83 -4.03 2.75
C TYR A 434 -16.81 -5.13 3.19
N GLN A 435 -17.78 -4.87 4.06
CA GLN A 435 -18.74 -5.89 4.50
C GLN A 435 -19.59 -6.40 3.34
N LYS A 436 -20.09 -5.50 2.49
CA LYS A 436 -20.86 -5.82 1.27
C LYS A 436 -20.05 -6.68 0.31
N ILE A 437 -18.78 -6.36 0.11
CA ILE A 437 -17.85 -7.13 -0.72
C ILE A 437 -17.50 -8.47 -0.02
N SER A 438 -17.25 -8.46 1.29
CA SER A 438 -16.82 -9.62 2.08
C SER A 438 -17.82 -10.76 2.10
N ARG A 439 -19.13 -10.48 1.97
CA ARG A 439 -20.18 -11.52 1.86
C ARG A 439 -19.95 -12.42 0.64
N GLU A 440 -19.56 -11.86 -0.49
CA GLU A 440 -19.16 -12.63 -1.69
C GLU A 440 -17.79 -13.30 -1.51
N PHE A 441 -16.91 -12.72 -0.69
CA PHE A 441 -15.59 -13.28 -0.37
C PHE A 441 -15.63 -14.27 0.80
N GLY A 442 -16.82 -14.57 1.35
CA GLY A 442 -16.99 -15.38 2.55
C GLY A 442 -16.29 -16.74 2.45
N ARG A 443 -16.23 -17.33 1.25
CA ARG A 443 -15.48 -18.58 0.99
C ARG A 443 -13.97 -18.44 1.23
N VAL A 444 -13.39 -17.28 0.92
CA VAL A 444 -11.96 -17.01 1.17
C VAL A 444 -11.72 -16.74 2.65
N PHE A 445 -12.63 -16.02 3.32
CA PHE A 445 -12.53 -15.85 4.77
C PHE A 445 -12.66 -17.16 5.52
N VAL A 446 -13.53 -18.08 5.09
CA VAL A 446 -13.62 -19.43 5.65
C VAL A 446 -12.32 -20.21 5.42
N LYS A 447 -11.74 -20.16 4.21
CA LYS A 447 -10.44 -20.80 3.93
C LYS A 447 -9.29 -20.18 4.72
N PHE A 448 -9.25 -18.86 4.85
CA PHE A 448 -8.26 -18.15 5.65
C PHE A 448 -8.41 -18.51 7.14
N TYR A 449 -9.63 -18.54 7.66
CA TYR A 449 -9.94 -18.99 9.02
C TYR A 449 -9.52 -20.44 9.26
N GLN A 450 -9.70 -21.34 8.29
CA GLN A 450 -9.19 -22.71 8.35
C GLN A 450 -7.67 -22.78 8.51
N MET A 451 -6.91 -21.79 7.99
CA MET A 451 -5.45 -21.72 8.21
C MET A 451 -5.06 -21.46 9.66
N PHE A 452 -5.93 -20.83 10.48
CA PHE A 452 -5.68 -20.57 11.91
C PHE A 452 -6.13 -21.71 12.82
N LYS A 453 -6.94 -22.65 12.31
CA LYS A 453 -7.35 -23.86 13.05
C LYS A 453 -6.27 -24.94 13.10
N LEU A 454 -5.16 -24.76 12.38
CA LEU A 454 -4.06 -25.72 12.31
C LEU A 454 -2.90 -25.40 13.23
#